data_AF-A0AAV3J2B0-F1
#
_entry.id   AF-A0AAV3J2B0-F1
#
_cell.length_a   1.000
_cell.length_b   1.000
_cell.length_c   1.000
_cell.angle_alpha   90.00
_cell.angle_beta   90.00
_cell.angle_gamma   90.00
#
_symmetry.space_group_name_H-M   'P 1'
#
loop_
_entity.id
_entity.type
_entity.pdbx_description
1 polymer ?
#
loop_
_entity_poly.entity_id
_entity_poly.type
_entity_poly.pdbx_seq_one_letter_code
_entity_poly.pdbx_strand_id
1 'polypeptide(L)'
;MKKTSLIKENAKLQELLNPINEEYYGNLLIYVRSNSVFKDEKILEEALLEILQDILDAQENGETAEDYFGKQPKEIADALLKEVPISIGNGVHLAVAVLFVYALITVIPSLASPNTLLDVGKLLIGSIYWTILAIIIVWQIGNNIYTTKRTFKKYLAIFLTIMFIILGISLSIFFKTSLTLDTEGLVGISIIAVILLSCGIFFLRQTHKKELTPFVPIMLTTAIIGVLYRIPVSQEFLTSNLGKGLVATCMLLSLISFYVLLHRGVKK
;
A
#
# COMPACT_ATOMS: atom_id res chain seq x y z
N MET A 1 21.59 -11.74 -0.55
CA MET A 1 21.30 -11.10 0.77
C MET A 1 19.79 -11.12 1.04
N LYS A 2 19.27 -10.62 2.19
CA LYS A 2 17.80 -10.46 2.37
C LYS A 2 17.32 -9.25 1.55
N LYS A 3 16.12 -9.28 0.98
CA LYS A 3 15.56 -8.16 0.19
C LYS A 3 15.72 -6.79 0.86
N THR A 4 15.30 -6.67 2.12
CA THR A 4 15.39 -5.40 2.86
C THR A 4 16.81 -4.92 3.07
N SER A 5 17.82 -5.80 3.08
CA SER A 5 19.21 -5.36 3.15
C SER A 5 19.70 -4.84 1.80
N LEU A 6 19.30 -5.44 0.67
CA LEU A 6 19.65 -4.96 -0.67
C LEU A 6 19.14 -3.53 -0.90
N ILE A 7 17.85 -3.28 -0.62
CA ILE A 7 17.27 -1.94 -0.81
C ILE A 7 17.96 -0.88 0.08
N LYS A 8 18.31 -1.25 1.33
CA LYS A 8 19.00 -0.35 2.26
C LYS A 8 20.43 -0.06 1.84
N GLU A 9 21.13 -1.08 1.36
CA GLU A 9 22.48 -0.93 0.85
C GLU A 9 22.51 -0.11 -0.43
N ASN A 10 21.55 -0.36 -1.33
CA ASN A 10 21.35 0.43 -2.53
C ASN A 10 21.16 1.92 -2.20
N ALA A 11 20.26 2.24 -1.25
CA ALA A 11 20.05 3.62 -0.81
C ALA A 11 21.32 4.24 -0.22
N LYS A 12 22.08 3.50 0.58
CA LYS A 12 23.34 3.98 1.16
C LYS A 12 24.40 4.27 0.10
N LEU A 13 24.56 3.38 -0.89
CA LEU A 13 25.54 3.55 -1.97
C LEU A 13 25.14 4.65 -2.94
N GLN A 14 23.83 4.83 -3.16
CA GLN A 14 23.32 5.89 -4.03
C GLN A 14 23.71 7.29 -3.53
N GLU A 15 23.81 7.50 -2.21
CA GLU A 15 24.28 8.76 -1.61
C GLU A 15 25.74 9.11 -1.96
N LEU A 16 26.52 8.16 -2.50
CA LEU A 16 27.92 8.36 -2.89
C LEU A 16 28.08 8.79 -4.36
N LEU A 17 26.99 8.79 -5.14
CA LEU A 17 27.02 9.19 -6.54
C LEU A 17 27.23 10.70 -6.68
N ASN A 18 27.99 11.09 -7.71
CA ASN A 18 28.01 12.48 -8.17
C ASN A 18 26.67 12.83 -8.85
N PRO A 19 26.33 14.11 -9.03
CA PRO A 19 25.02 14.51 -9.55
C PRO A 19 24.65 13.93 -10.93
N ILE A 20 25.63 13.73 -11.82
CA ILE A 20 25.41 13.19 -13.18
C ILE A 20 25.01 11.72 -13.09
N ASN A 21 25.78 10.94 -12.33
CA ASN A 21 25.53 9.52 -12.14
C ASN A 21 24.30 9.25 -11.26
N GLU A 22 24.01 10.14 -10.31
CA GLU A 22 22.80 10.11 -9.49
C GLU A 22 21.54 10.27 -10.36
N GLU A 23 21.53 11.21 -11.30
CA GLU A 23 20.42 11.37 -12.25
C GLU A 23 20.27 10.15 -13.16
N TYR A 24 21.38 9.63 -13.71
CA TYR A 24 21.39 8.45 -14.56
C TYR A 24 20.79 7.23 -13.83
N TYR A 25 21.35 6.89 -12.68
CA TYR A 25 20.94 5.73 -11.89
C TYR A 25 19.54 5.91 -11.29
N GLY A 26 19.21 7.12 -10.81
CA GLY A 26 17.90 7.42 -10.25
C GLY A 26 16.77 7.22 -11.27
N ASN A 27 16.97 7.67 -12.51
CA ASN A 27 16.01 7.47 -13.59
C ASN A 27 15.83 5.98 -13.92
N LEU A 28 16.93 5.23 -14.02
CA LEU A 28 16.94 3.78 -14.23
C LEU A 28 16.17 3.08 -13.10
N LEU A 29 16.49 3.40 -11.85
CA LEU A 29 15.93 2.77 -10.66
C LEU A 29 14.41 2.93 -10.59
N ILE A 30 13.90 4.14 -10.80
CA ILE A 30 12.45 4.38 -10.75
C ILE A 30 11.75 3.67 -11.90
N TYR A 31 12.31 3.69 -13.12
CA TYR A 31 11.71 3.00 -14.25
C TYR A 31 11.66 1.48 -14.03
N VAL A 32 12.76 0.88 -13.60
CA VAL A 32 12.85 -0.56 -13.33
C VAL A 32 11.84 -0.96 -12.26
N ARG A 33 11.84 -0.31 -11.09
CA ARG A 33 10.91 -0.63 -9.99
C ARG A 33 9.44 -0.41 -10.35
N SER A 34 9.15 0.56 -11.21
CA SER A 34 7.78 0.84 -11.65
C SER A 34 7.25 -0.18 -12.67
N ASN A 35 8.14 -0.84 -13.41
CA ASN A 35 7.79 -1.81 -14.45
C ASN A 35 8.02 -3.27 -14.02
N SER A 36 8.31 -3.52 -12.74
CA SER A 36 8.73 -4.82 -12.24
C SER A 36 7.71 -5.52 -11.31
N VAL A 37 6.45 -5.07 -11.27
CA VAL A 37 5.40 -5.63 -10.39
C VAL A 37 5.32 -7.17 -10.42
N PHE A 38 5.54 -7.77 -11.59
CA PHE A 38 5.50 -9.22 -11.80
C PHE A 38 6.88 -9.85 -12.00
N LYS A 39 7.97 -9.16 -11.69
CA LYS A 39 9.34 -9.66 -11.81
C LYS A 39 9.83 -10.19 -10.48
N ASP A 40 10.80 -11.12 -10.50
CA ASP A 40 11.48 -11.55 -9.29
C ASP A 40 12.24 -10.38 -8.66
N GLU A 41 11.65 -9.82 -7.62
CA GLU A 41 12.15 -8.63 -6.95
C GLU A 41 13.51 -8.84 -6.28
N LYS A 42 13.85 -10.06 -5.86
CA LYS A 42 15.16 -10.32 -5.26
C LYS A 42 16.24 -10.25 -6.33
N ILE A 43 16.04 -10.95 -7.44
CA ILE A 43 16.99 -10.93 -8.57
C ILE A 43 17.11 -9.51 -9.13
N LEU A 44 15.99 -8.79 -9.24
CA LEU A 44 15.96 -7.40 -9.68
C LEU A 44 16.80 -6.48 -8.79
N GLU A 45 16.62 -6.54 -7.47
CA GLU A 45 17.35 -5.68 -6.52
C GLU A 45 18.83 -6.08 -6.40
N GLU A 46 19.19 -7.35 -6.64
CA GLU A 46 20.59 -7.78 -6.75
C GLU A 46 21.25 -7.15 -7.99
N ALA A 47 20.61 -7.22 -9.15
CA ALA A 47 21.12 -6.63 -10.39
C ALA A 47 21.18 -5.09 -10.34
N LEU A 48 20.19 -4.43 -9.73
CA LEU A 48 20.24 -2.97 -9.52
C LEU A 48 21.40 -2.55 -8.62
N LEU A 49 21.74 -3.36 -7.61
CA LEU A 49 22.88 -3.09 -6.73
C LEU A 49 24.21 -3.28 -7.46
N GLU A 50 24.32 -4.30 -8.31
CA GLU A 50 25.49 -4.54 -9.16
C GLU A 50 25.72 -3.36 -10.12
N ILE A 51 24.67 -2.92 -10.84
CA ILE A 51 24.75 -1.73 -11.71
C ILE A 51 25.21 -0.49 -10.93
N LEU A 52 24.71 -0.29 -9.71
CA LEU A 52 25.12 0.84 -8.87
C LEU A 52 26.60 0.77 -8.47
N GLN A 53 27.11 -0.44 -8.19
CA GLN A 53 28.52 -0.65 -7.86
C GLN A 53 29.41 -0.37 -9.08
N ASP A 54 29.03 -0.86 -10.27
CA ASP A 54 29.75 -0.57 -11.51
C ASP A 54 29.81 0.94 -11.81
N ILE A 55 28.73 1.67 -11.53
CA ILE A 55 28.70 3.14 -11.67
C ILE A 55 29.67 3.81 -10.70
N LEU A 56 29.75 3.34 -9.46
CA LEU A 56 30.68 3.90 -8.47
C LEU A 56 32.13 3.62 -8.86
N ASP A 57 32.44 2.42 -9.36
CA ASP A 57 33.78 2.07 -9.85
C ASP A 57 34.16 2.91 -11.08
N ALA A 58 33.24 3.13 -12.02
CA ALA A 58 33.46 4.02 -13.16
C ALA A 58 33.69 5.47 -12.71
N GLN A 59 32.90 5.93 -11.72
CA GLN A 59 33.02 7.26 -11.14
C GLN A 59 34.39 7.47 -10.46
N GLU A 60 34.91 6.48 -9.74
CA GLU A 60 36.24 6.54 -9.13
C GLU A 60 37.35 6.67 -10.19
N ASN A 61 37.13 6.10 -11.38
CA ASN A 61 38.01 6.25 -12.54
C ASN A 61 37.80 7.55 -13.33
N GLY A 62 36.86 8.40 -12.91
CA GLY A 62 36.54 9.68 -13.54
C GLY A 62 35.64 9.56 -14.78
N GLU A 63 34.98 8.42 -14.98
CA GLU A 63 34.04 8.17 -16.07
C GLU A 63 32.59 8.41 -15.61
N THR A 64 31.73 8.87 -16.53
CA THR A 64 30.28 8.91 -16.27
C THR A 64 29.66 7.53 -16.52
N ALA A 65 28.51 7.25 -15.90
CA ALA A 65 27.77 6.02 -16.13
C ALA A 65 27.40 5.83 -17.62
N GLU A 66 27.05 6.92 -18.31
CA GLU A 66 26.73 6.87 -19.74
C GLU A 66 27.96 6.54 -20.59
N ASP A 67 29.13 7.07 -20.26
CA ASP A 67 30.38 6.75 -20.95
C ASP A 67 30.80 5.30 -20.71
N TYR A 68 30.71 4.83 -19.47
CA TYR A 68 31.08 3.46 -19.08
C TYR A 68 30.20 2.40 -19.75
N PHE A 69 28.87 2.57 -19.68
CA PHE A 69 27.94 1.61 -20.28
C PHE A 69 27.72 1.81 -21.78
N GLY A 70 28.06 3.00 -22.31
CA GLY A 70 27.80 3.39 -23.70
C GLY A 70 26.32 3.37 -24.09
N LYS A 71 25.42 3.47 -23.11
CA LYS A 71 23.96 3.33 -23.29
C LYS A 71 23.20 4.29 -22.40
N GLN A 72 22.03 4.71 -22.88
CA GLN A 72 21.10 5.49 -22.07
C GLN A 72 20.53 4.65 -20.91
N PRO A 73 20.16 5.27 -19.78
CA PRO A 73 19.69 4.55 -18.58
C PRO A 73 18.46 3.69 -18.88
N LYS A 74 17.60 4.13 -19.81
CA LYS A 74 16.42 3.38 -20.23
C LYS A 74 16.78 2.09 -20.95
N GLU A 75 17.81 2.09 -21.79
CA GLU A 75 18.23 0.90 -22.55
C GLU A 75 18.74 -0.20 -21.61
N ILE A 76 19.51 0.18 -20.59
CA ILE A 76 19.94 -0.73 -19.53
C ILE A 76 18.72 -1.24 -18.76
N ALA A 77 17.80 -0.36 -18.38
CA ALA A 77 16.59 -0.72 -17.66
C ALA A 77 15.71 -1.74 -18.43
N ASP A 78 15.50 -1.50 -19.73
CA ASP A 78 14.72 -2.37 -20.61
C ASP A 78 15.40 -3.75 -20.77
N ALA A 79 16.73 -3.79 -20.90
CA ALA A 79 17.49 -5.04 -20.94
C ALA A 79 17.34 -5.84 -19.64
N LEU A 80 17.53 -5.17 -18.48
CA LEU A 80 17.38 -5.78 -17.17
C LEU A 80 15.96 -6.35 -16.97
N LEU A 81 14.93 -5.56 -17.28
CA LEU A 81 13.53 -6.01 -17.18
C LEU A 81 13.22 -7.18 -18.11
N LYS A 82 13.92 -7.34 -19.22
CA LYS A 82 13.74 -8.49 -20.12
C LYS A 82 14.36 -9.77 -19.56
N GLU A 83 15.50 -9.66 -18.90
CA GLU A 83 16.26 -10.80 -18.37
C GLU A 83 15.70 -11.33 -17.04
N VAL A 84 15.22 -10.46 -16.16
CA VAL A 84 14.69 -10.88 -14.86
C VAL A 84 13.43 -11.75 -15.05
N PRO A 85 13.34 -12.93 -14.41
CA PRO A 85 12.21 -13.83 -14.56
C PRO A 85 10.92 -13.26 -13.99
N ILE A 86 9.79 -13.76 -14.49
CA ILE A 86 8.46 -13.41 -13.98
C ILE A 86 8.20 -14.17 -12.68
N SER A 87 7.70 -13.48 -11.66
CA SER A 87 7.24 -14.04 -10.39
C SER A 87 5.78 -13.63 -10.14
N ILE A 88 4.86 -14.57 -10.37
CA ILE A 88 3.42 -14.37 -10.11
C ILE A 88 3.17 -14.10 -8.62
N GLY A 89 4.00 -14.69 -7.75
CA GLY A 89 3.90 -14.51 -6.30
C GLY A 89 3.99 -13.04 -5.86
N ASN A 90 4.81 -12.23 -6.55
CA ASN A 90 4.94 -10.80 -6.23
C ASN A 90 3.67 -10.02 -6.61
N GLY A 91 3.07 -10.33 -7.76
CA GLY A 91 1.77 -9.77 -8.14
C GLY A 91 0.65 -10.17 -7.18
N VAL A 92 0.63 -11.42 -6.73
CA VAL A 92 -0.32 -11.89 -5.70
C VAL A 92 -0.09 -11.17 -4.37
N HIS A 93 1.16 -10.97 -3.98
CA HIS A 93 1.49 -10.24 -2.75
C HIS A 93 0.94 -8.81 -2.78
N LEU A 94 1.08 -8.10 -3.90
CA LEU A 94 0.48 -6.78 -4.10
C LEU A 94 -1.05 -6.84 -4.00
N ALA A 95 -1.69 -7.79 -4.69
CA ALA A 95 -3.15 -7.94 -4.66
C ALA A 95 -3.67 -8.21 -3.24
N VAL A 96 -2.98 -9.07 -2.47
CA VAL A 96 -3.31 -9.36 -1.07
C VAL A 96 -3.10 -8.13 -0.18
N ALA A 97 -2.04 -7.35 -0.41
CA ALA A 97 -1.81 -6.11 0.33
C ALA A 97 -2.91 -5.07 0.06
N VAL A 98 -3.29 -4.89 -1.21
CA VAL A 98 -4.41 -4.00 -1.60
C VAL A 98 -5.72 -4.49 -1.01
N LEU A 99 -6.00 -5.80 -1.07
CA LEU A 99 -7.17 -6.42 -0.44
C LEU A 99 -7.23 -6.12 1.05
N PHE A 100 -6.10 -6.31 1.74
CA PHE A 100 -6.01 -6.06 3.17
C PHE A 100 -6.31 -4.59 3.50
N VAL A 101 -5.65 -3.64 2.83
CA VAL A 101 -5.89 -2.20 3.04
C VAL A 101 -7.33 -1.82 2.69
N TYR A 102 -7.86 -2.31 1.57
CA TYR A 102 -9.23 -2.03 1.15
C TYR A 102 -10.26 -2.60 2.14
N ALA A 103 -10.01 -3.79 2.68
CA ALA A 103 -10.83 -4.39 3.72
C ALA A 103 -10.79 -3.56 5.01
N LEU A 104 -9.64 -3.03 5.43
CA LEU A 104 -9.56 -2.16 6.62
C LEU A 104 -10.43 -0.91 6.46
N ILE A 105 -10.44 -0.31 5.27
CA ILE A 105 -11.20 0.91 4.99
C ILE A 105 -12.71 0.64 4.91
N THR A 106 -13.12 -0.51 4.38
CA THR A 106 -14.53 -0.82 4.10
C THR A 106 -15.21 -1.66 5.17
N VAL A 107 -14.53 -2.70 5.66
CA VAL A 107 -15.09 -3.70 6.58
C VAL A 107 -15.14 -3.17 8.00
N ILE A 108 -14.07 -2.52 8.50
CA ILE A 108 -14.03 -2.05 9.90
C ILE A 108 -15.19 -1.09 10.20
N PRO A 109 -15.47 -0.05 9.40
CA PRO A 109 -16.62 0.82 9.65
C PRO A 109 -17.95 0.07 9.53
N SER A 110 -18.07 -0.87 8.57
CA SER A 110 -19.29 -1.65 8.40
C SER A 110 -19.60 -2.53 9.61
N LEU A 111 -18.57 -3.03 10.31
CA LEU A 111 -18.70 -3.87 11.49
C LEU A 111 -19.06 -3.08 12.75
N ALA A 112 -19.00 -1.74 12.75
CA ALA A 112 -19.55 -0.94 13.84
C ALA A 112 -21.08 -1.03 13.92
N SER A 113 -21.73 -1.41 12.82
CA SER A 113 -23.15 -1.71 12.76
C SER A 113 -23.37 -3.23 12.91
N PRO A 114 -24.27 -3.70 13.80
CA PRO A 114 -24.47 -5.13 14.03
C PRO A 114 -25.27 -5.84 12.91
N ASN A 115 -26.17 -5.13 12.23
CA ASN A 115 -27.13 -5.73 11.29
C ASN A 115 -26.75 -5.48 9.81
N THR A 116 -25.49 -5.11 9.55
CA THR A 116 -24.99 -4.88 8.20
C THR A 116 -24.48 -6.20 7.63
N LEU A 117 -25.02 -6.56 6.47
CA LEU A 117 -24.47 -7.65 5.67
C LEU A 117 -23.10 -7.24 5.11
N LEU A 118 -22.11 -8.12 5.26
CA LEU A 118 -20.81 -7.94 4.63
C LEU A 118 -20.90 -8.39 3.17
N ASP A 119 -20.82 -7.46 2.23
CA ASP A 119 -20.79 -7.75 0.80
C ASP A 119 -19.38 -8.19 0.38
N VAL A 120 -19.13 -9.50 0.49
CA VAL A 120 -17.84 -10.12 0.17
C VAL A 120 -17.54 -10.01 -1.33
N GLY A 121 -18.56 -10.12 -2.19
CA GLY A 121 -18.37 -9.98 -3.63
C GLY A 121 -17.90 -8.58 -4.01
N LYS A 122 -18.48 -7.53 -3.40
CA LYS A 122 -18.04 -6.15 -3.57
C LYS A 122 -16.61 -5.94 -3.09
N LEU A 123 -16.24 -6.56 -1.97
CA LEU A 123 -14.88 -6.49 -1.43
C LEU A 123 -13.85 -7.09 -2.40
N LEU A 124 -14.12 -8.28 -2.95
CA LEU A 124 -13.21 -8.96 -3.88
C LEU A 124 -13.08 -8.22 -5.22
N ILE A 125 -14.21 -7.84 -5.83
CA ILE A 125 -14.22 -7.10 -7.09
C ILE A 125 -13.54 -5.73 -6.92
N GLY A 126 -13.87 -5.02 -5.83
CA GLY A 126 -13.25 -3.74 -5.49
C GLY A 126 -11.74 -3.88 -5.31
N SER A 127 -11.27 -4.91 -4.61
CA SER A 127 -9.83 -5.14 -4.44
C SER A 127 -9.10 -5.38 -5.78
N ILE A 128 -9.68 -6.17 -6.68
CA ILE A 128 -9.11 -6.40 -8.00
C ILE A 128 -9.03 -5.08 -8.78
N TYR A 129 -10.11 -4.31 -8.74
CA TYR A 129 -10.18 -2.98 -9.37
C TYR A 129 -9.08 -2.04 -8.87
N TRP A 130 -8.95 -1.88 -7.54
CA TRP A 130 -7.94 -1.03 -6.92
C TRP A 130 -6.51 -1.53 -7.18
N THR A 131 -6.31 -2.85 -7.30
CA THR A 131 -5.00 -3.42 -7.65
C THR A 131 -4.60 -3.06 -9.08
N ILE A 132 -5.52 -3.20 -10.05
CA ILE A 132 -5.27 -2.81 -11.44
C ILE A 132 -4.94 -1.32 -11.53
N LEU A 133 -5.71 -0.48 -10.85
CA LEU A 133 -5.47 0.96 -10.81
C LEU A 133 -4.10 1.29 -10.19
N ALA A 134 -3.71 0.63 -9.09
CA ALA A 134 -2.39 0.83 -8.49
C ALA A 134 -1.25 0.48 -9.45
N ILE A 135 -1.37 -0.62 -10.20
CA ILE A 135 -0.40 -1.02 -11.22
C ILE A 135 -0.33 0.03 -12.34
N ILE A 136 -1.47 0.54 -12.82
CA ILE A 136 -1.52 1.59 -13.86
C ILE A 136 -0.83 2.86 -13.38
N ILE A 137 -1.08 3.29 -12.14
CA ILE A 137 -0.47 4.50 -11.57
C ILE A 137 1.04 4.34 -11.48
N VAL A 138 1.52 3.23 -10.92
CA VAL A 138 2.95 2.96 -10.76
C VAL A 138 3.64 2.89 -12.12
N TRP A 139 3.07 2.16 -13.07
CA TRP A 139 3.57 2.07 -14.45
C TRP A 139 3.66 3.45 -15.12
N GLN A 140 2.63 4.29 -14.93
CA GLN A 140 2.58 5.63 -15.49
C GLN A 140 3.66 6.54 -14.88
N ILE A 141 3.96 6.43 -13.58
CA ILE A 141 5.06 7.16 -12.93
C ILE A 141 6.39 6.79 -13.59
N GLY A 142 6.71 5.50 -13.69
CA GLY A 142 7.97 5.05 -14.29
C GLY A 142 8.12 5.49 -15.74
N ASN A 143 7.10 5.24 -16.57
CA ASN A 143 7.19 5.57 -17.99
C ASN A 143 7.23 7.09 -18.25
N ASN A 144 6.71 7.90 -17.32
CA ASN A 144 6.73 9.35 -17.47
C ASN A 144 8.13 9.97 -17.32
N ILE A 145 9.08 9.29 -16.67
CA ILE A 145 10.45 9.77 -16.44
C ILE A 145 11.18 10.03 -17.76
N TYR A 146 11.10 9.09 -18.69
CA TYR A 146 11.74 9.23 -20.01
C TYR A 146 10.90 10.00 -21.03
N THR A 147 9.77 10.59 -20.61
CA THR A 147 8.93 11.43 -21.49
C THR A 147 9.15 12.91 -21.19
N THR A 148 10.18 13.50 -21.79
CA THR A 148 10.55 14.90 -21.57
C THR A 148 9.55 15.90 -22.18
N LYS A 149 8.82 15.51 -23.24
CA LYS A 149 7.88 16.41 -23.93
C LYS A 149 6.49 16.38 -23.28
N ARG A 150 5.90 17.56 -23.08
CA ARG A 150 4.47 17.76 -22.74
C ARG A 150 3.60 17.29 -23.90
N THR A 151 3.34 15.98 -23.97
CA THR A 151 2.52 15.38 -25.02
C THR A 151 1.07 15.31 -24.59
N PHE A 152 0.14 15.52 -25.53
CA PHE A 152 -1.28 15.32 -25.31
C PHE A 152 -1.58 13.92 -24.72
N LYS A 153 -0.86 12.89 -25.19
CA LYS A 153 -0.97 11.51 -24.70
C LYS A 153 -0.74 11.38 -23.18
N LYS A 154 0.24 12.11 -22.62
CA LYS A 154 0.53 12.09 -21.18
C LYS A 154 -0.63 12.66 -20.37
N TYR A 155 -1.15 13.83 -20.75
CA TYR A 155 -2.28 14.45 -20.06
C TYR A 155 -3.57 13.66 -20.23
N LEU A 156 -3.79 13.08 -21.42
CA LEU A 156 -4.92 12.20 -21.67
C LEU A 156 -4.86 10.96 -20.76
N ALA A 157 -3.70 10.32 -20.61
CA ALA A 157 -3.53 9.19 -19.71
C ALA A 157 -3.82 9.57 -18.24
N ILE A 158 -3.30 10.71 -17.76
CA ILE A 158 -3.59 11.21 -16.40
C ILE A 158 -5.10 11.45 -16.23
N PHE A 159 -5.73 12.10 -17.20
CA PHE A 159 -7.17 12.37 -17.16
C PHE A 159 -7.99 11.07 -17.10
N LEU A 160 -7.65 10.06 -17.91
CA LEU A 160 -8.31 8.75 -17.88
C LEU A 160 -8.10 8.04 -16.54
N THR A 161 -6.91 8.11 -15.95
CA THR A 161 -6.65 7.56 -14.61
C THR A 161 -7.52 8.23 -13.54
N ILE A 162 -7.71 9.55 -13.61
CA ILE A 162 -8.60 10.28 -12.68
C ILE A 162 -10.06 9.86 -12.89
N MET A 163 -10.52 9.72 -14.13
CA MET A 163 -11.86 9.20 -14.42
C MET A 163 -12.06 7.78 -13.89
N PHE A 164 -11.03 6.94 -13.98
CA PHE A 164 -11.05 5.60 -13.41
C PHE A 164 -11.15 5.66 -11.87
N ILE A 165 -10.37 6.50 -11.19
CA ILE A 165 -10.51 6.71 -9.74
C ILE A 165 -11.95 7.09 -9.35
N ILE A 166 -12.55 8.05 -10.06
CA ILE A 166 -13.94 8.49 -9.80
C ILE A 166 -14.93 7.34 -10.03
N LEU A 167 -14.74 6.57 -11.10
CA LEU A 167 -15.55 5.38 -11.37
C LEU A 167 -15.42 4.34 -10.24
N GLY A 168 -14.21 4.07 -9.76
CA GLY A 168 -13.96 3.17 -8.64
C GLY A 168 -14.65 3.61 -7.35
N ILE A 169 -14.60 4.91 -7.03
CA ILE A 169 -15.32 5.47 -5.88
C ILE A 169 -16.84 5.31 -6.07
N SER A 170 -17.36 5.64 -7.26
CA SER A 170 -18.78 5.47 -7.59
C SER A 170 -19.24 4.02 -7.44
N LEU A 171 -18.50 3.06 -8.01
CA LEU A 171 -18.75 1.63 -7.84
C LEU A 171 -18.73 1.23 -6.36
N SER A 172 -17.79 1.75 -5.57
CA SER A 172 -17.72 1.45 -4.14
C SER A 172 -18.92 1.94 -3.33
N ILE A 173 -19.70 2.91 -3.84
CA ILE A 173 -20.90 3.43 -3.19
C ILE A 173 -22.15 2.71 -3.71
N PHE A 174 -22.32 2.66 -5.03
CA PHE A 174 -23.57 2.23 -5.67
C PHE A 174 -23.64 0.74 -6.01
N PHE A 175 -22.50 0.10 -6.24
CA PHE A 175 -22.47 -1.31 -6.61
C PHE A 175 -22.71 -2.20 -5.39
N LYS A 176 -23.54 -3.23 -5.58
CA LYS A 176 -23.84 -4.28 -4.60
C LYS A 176 -23.77 -5.62 -5.31
N THR A 177 -23.40 -6.67 -4.58
CA THR A 177 -23.38 -8.02 -5.11
C THR A 177 -24.30 -8.95 -4.32
N SER A 178 -24.60 -10.10 -4.90
CA SER A 178 -25.41 -11.14 -4.25
C SER A 178 -24.60 -11.99 -3.27
N LEU A 179 -23.26 -11.88 -3.26
CA LEU A 179 -22.40 -12.62 -2.35
C LEU A 179 -22.25 -11.84 -1.04
N THR A 180 -23.26 -11.96 -0.20
CA THR A 180 -23.31 -11.35 1.13
C THR A 180 -23.15 -12.39 2.23
N LEU A 181 -22.50 -11.98 3.31
CA LEU A 181 -22.34 -12.77 4.53
C LEU A 181 -23.05 -12.04 5.66
N ASP A 182 -23.89 -12.77 6.39
CA ASP A 182 -24.48 -12.25 7.61
C ASP A 182 -23.39 -12.11 8.69
N THR A 183 -23.33 -10.93 9.30
CA THR A 183 -22.37 -10.63 10.36
C THR A 183 -23.02 -10.61 11.74
N GLU A 184 -24.26 -11.08 11.87
CA GLU A 184 -24.93 -11.21 13.17
C GLU A 184 -24.19 -12.18 14.11
N GLY A 185 -24.24 -11.85 15.40
CA GLY A 185 -23.74 -12.70 16.49
C GLY A 185 -22.28 -13.15 16.33
N LEU A 186 -22.06 -14.46 16.46
CA LEU A 186 -20.73 -15.07 16.55
C LEU A 186 -19.90 -14.89 15.26
N VAL A 187 -20.54 -14.85 14.09
CA VAL A 187 -19.85 -14.74 12.80
C VAL A 187 -19.14 -13.38 12.71
N GLY A 188 -19.85 -12.29 13.00
CA GLY A 188 -19.25 -10.96 13.02
C GLY A 188 -18.16 -10.80 14.09
N ILE A 189 -18.35 -11.38 15.28
CA ILE A 189 -17.32 -11.39 16.33
C ILE A 189 -16.06 -12.13 15.84
N SER A 190 -16.22 -13.26 15.15
CA SER A 190 -15.11 -14.03 14.58
C SER A 190 -14.35 -13.24 13.52
N ILE A 191 -15.07 -12.51 12.65
CA ILE A 191 -14.46 -11.64 11.64
C ILE A 191 -13.66 -10.51 12.31
N ILE A 192 -14.23 -9.85 13.32
CA ILE A 192 -13.53 -8.81 14.09
C ILE A 192 -12.26 -9.38 14.73
N ALA A 193 -12.33 -10.57 15.34
CA ALA A 193 -11.18 -11.22 15.95
C ALA A 193 -10.08 -11.54 14.91
N VAL A 194 -10.43 -12.06 13.74
CA VAL A 194 -9.47 -12.35 12.66
C VAL A 194 -8.80 -11.07 12.15
N ILE A 195 -9.56 -9.97 11.97
CA ILE A 195 -9.01 -8.68 11.57
C ILE A 195 -8.05 -8.15 12.65
N LEU A 196 -8.47 -8.15 13.91
CA LEU A 196 -7.63 -7.72 15.04
C LEU A 196 -6.33 -8.53 15.14
N LEU A 197 -6.41 -9.86 15.00
CA LEU A 197 -5.23 -10.73 15.01
C LEU A 197 -4.30 -10.43 13.82
N SER A 198 -4.86 -10.26 12.62
CA SER A 198 -4.09 -9.94 11.41
C SER A 198 -3.39 -8.58 11.56
N CYS A 199 -4.11 -7.55 12.01
CA CYS A 199 -3.55 -6.23 12.30
C CYS A 199 -2.50 -6.28 13.41
N GLY A 200 -2.72 -7.07 14.46
CA GLY A 200 -1.77 -7.26 15.57
C GLY A 200 -0.47 -7.92 15.10
N ILE A 201 -0.56 -9.02 14.35
CA ILE A 201 0.61 -9.69 13.75
C ILE A 201 1.36 -8.74 12.81
N PHE A 202 0.63 -8.02 11.96
CA PHE A 202 1.21 -7.01 11.07
C PHE A 202 1.96 -5.93 11.87
N PHE A 203 1.32 -5.35 12.88
CA PHE A 203 1.92 -4.32 13.75
C PHE A 203 3.18 -4.82 14.46
N LEU A 204 3.18 -6.06 14.95
CA LEU A 204 4.33 -6.66 15.62
C LEU A 204 5.53 -6.88 14.69
N ARG A 205 5.29 -7.14 13.41
CA ARG A 205 6.32 -7.35 12.38
C ARG A 205 6.94 -6.06 11.84
N GLN A 206 6.28 -4.91 12.01
CA GLN A 206 6.80 -3.65 11.50
C GLN A 206 8.00 -3.15 12.29
N THR A 207 9.01 -2.63 11.60
CA THR A 207 10.19 -2.00 12.23
C THR A 207 9.87 -0.59 12.73
N HIS A 208 9.04 0.16 12.01
CA HIS A 208 8.64 1.54 12.33
C HIS A 208 7.27 1.58 13.04
N LYS A 209 7.11 0.81 14.13
CA LYS A 209 5.84 0.67 14.87
C LYS A 209 5.21 1.99 15.31
N LYS A 210 6.04 3.01 15.55
CA LYS A 210 5.60 4.34 16.02
C LYS A 210 4.66 5.04 15.03
N GLU A 211 4.83 4.82 13.73
CA GLU A 211 3.97 5.42 12.71
C GLU A 211 2.55 4.82 12.72
N LEU A 212 2.44 3.55 13.09
CA LEU A 212 1.16 2.84 13.17
C LEU A 212 0.50 2.91 14.56
N THR A 213 1.27 3.28 15.59
CA THR A 213 0.78 3.36 16.98
C THR A 213 -0.44 4.28 17.16
N PRO A 214 -0.55 5.44 16.48
CA PRO A 214 -1.72 6.31 16.59
C PRO A 214 -3.03 5.63 16.22
N PHE A 215 -3.02 4.66 15.30
CA PHE A 215 -4.22 3.98 14.82
C PHE A 215 -4.76 2.90 15.77
N VAL A 216 -3.93 2.42 16.72
CA VAL A 216 -4.27 1.34 17.64
C VAL A 216 -5.50 1.67 18.51
N PRO A 217 -5.60 2.84 19.17
CA PRO A 217 -6.77 3.19 19.98
C PRO A 217 -8.08 3.22 19.20
N ILE A 218 -8.07 3.74 17.97
CA ILE A 218 -9.26 3.79 17.11
C ILE A 218 -9.68 2.36 16.76
N MET A 219 -8.73 1.54 16.27
CA MET A 219 -9.00 0.15 15.87
C MET A 219 -9.53 -0.70 17.03
N LEU A 220 -8.95 -0.58 18.22
CA LEU A 220 -9.42 -1.31 19.41
C LEU A 220 -10.80 -0.83 19.86
N THR A 221 -11.04 0.48 19.88
CA THR A 221 -12.33 1.06 20.27
C THR A 221 -13.44 0.59 19.33
N THR A 222 -13.22 0.67 18.01
CA THR A 222 -14.23 0.23 17.02
C THR A 222 -14.47 -1.28 17.09
N ALA A 223 -13.42 -2.08 17.30
CA ALA A 223 -13.56 -3.53 17.44
C ALA A 223 -14.33 -3.91 18.71
N ILE A 224 -14.03 -3.30 19.87
CA ILE A 224 -14.75 -3.53 21.13
C ILE A 224 -16.22 -3.15 20.97
N ILE A 225 -16.50 -1.97 20.43
CA ILE A 225 -17.88 -1.51 20.19
C ILE A 225 -18.61 -2.48 19.24
N GLY A 226 -17.97 -2.90 18.15
CA GLY A 226 -18.54 -3.85 17.19
C GLY A 226 -18.85 -5.22 17.80
N VAL A 227 -18.05 -5.70 18.75
CA VAL A 227 -18.32 -6.94 19.51
C VAL A 227 -19.47 -6.73 20.48
N LEU A 228 -19.49 -5.63 21.24
CA LEU A 228 -20.55 -5.36 22.21
C LEU A 228 -21.92 -5.17 21.54
N TYR A 229 -22.00 -4.58 20.35
CA TYR A 229 -23.25 -4.48 19.61
C TYR A 229 -23.82 -5.83 19.13
N ARG A 230 -23.00 -6.91 19.13
CA ARG A 230 -23.40 -8.27 18.70
C ARG A 230 -23.73 -9.20 19.86
N ILE A 231 -23.57 -8.74 21.11
CA ILE A 231 -23.96 -9.48 22.31
C ILE A 231 -25.31 -8.92 22.80
N PRO A 232 -26.38 -9.74 22.93
CA PRO A 232 -27.73 -9.24 23.20
C PRO A 232 -27.84 -8.34 24.44
N VAL A 233 -27.20 -8.74 25.54
CA VAL A 233 -27.22 -8.01 26.82
C VAL A 233 -26.62 -6.61 26.69
N SER A 234 -25.49 -6.47 25.99
CA SER A 234 -24.87 -5.16 25.77
C SER A 234 -25.55 -4.37 24.66
N GLN A 235 -26.11 -5.02 23.65
CA GLN A 235 -26.82 -4.36 22.56
C GLN A 235 -28.03 -3.56 23.08
N GLU A 236 -28.82 -4.12 24.00
CA GLU A 236 -29.97 -3.43 24.61
C GLU A 236 -29.53 -2.13 25.33
N PHE A 237 -28.44 -2.19 26.09
CA PHE A 237 -27.86 -1.01 26.74
C PHE A 237 -27.30 0.00 25.72
N LEU A 238 -26.51 -0.45 24.74
CA LEU A 238 -25.82 0.41 23.77
C LEU A 238 -26.76 1.10 22.78
N THR A 239 -27.99 0.60 22.62
CA THR A 239 -29.03 1.24 21.79
C THR A 239 -29.85 2.29 22.56
N SER A 240 -29.76 2.33 23.88
CA SER A 240 -30.35 3.38 24.73
C SER A 240 -29.67 4.75 24.50
N ASN A 241 -30.32 5.85 24.91
CA ASN A 241 -29.74 7.20 24.78
C ASN A 241 -28.42 7.35 25.57
N LEU A 242 -28.35 6.76 26.77
CA LEU A 242 -27.11 6.76 27.57
C LEU A 242 -26.02 5.93 26.92
N GLY A 243 -26.35 4.75 26.40
CA GLY A 243 -25.41 3.88 25.69
C GLY A 243 -24.84 4.53 24.42
N LYS A 244 -25.68 5.18 23.62
CA LYS A 244 -25.24 5.97 22.46
C LYS A 244 -24.30 7.11 22.84
N GLY A 245 -24.60 7.82 23.94
CA GLY A 245 -23.71 8.85 24.49
C GLY A 245 -22.34 8.29 24.87
N LEU A 246 -22.32 7.15 25.57
CA LEU A 246 -21.08 6.48 25.97
C LEU A 246 -20.25 6.03 24.76
N VAL A 247 -20.88 5.43 23.74
CA VAL A 247 -20.21 5.05 22.49
C VAL A 247 -19.58 6.26 21.80
N ALA A 248 -20.32 7.36 21.68
CA ALA A 248 -19.80 8.60 21.09
C ALA A 248 -18.61 9.16 21.90
N THR A 249 -18.69 9.15 23.23
CA THR A 249 -17.58 9.56 24.11
C THR A 249 -16.35 8.67 23.91
N CYS A 250 -16.51 7.35 23.87
CA CYS A 250 -15.41 6.41 23.61
C CYS A 250 -14.75 6.67 22.24
N MET A 251 -15.55 6.90 21.20
CA MET A 251 -15.02 7.25 19.87
C MET A 251 -14.25 8.57 19.90
N LEU A 252 -14.78 9.62 20.54
CA LEU A 252 -14.10 10.90 20.69
C LEU A 252 -12.77 10.77 21.45
N LEU A 253 -12.76 10.03 22.56
CA LEU A 253 -11.54 9.76 23.34
C LEU A 253 -10.51 9.00 22.50
N SER A 254 -10.94 8.05 21.66
CA SER A 254 -10.05 7.33 20.75
C SER A 254 -9.41 8.24 19.69
N LEU A 255 -10.17 9.21 19.16
CA LEU A 255 -9.68 10.23 18.22
C LEU A 255 -8.71 11.20 18.89
N ILE A 256 -8.98 11.62 20.13
CA ILE A 256 -8.06 12.45 20.92
C ILE A 256 -6.75 11.67 21.17
N SER A 257 -6.85 10.40 21.53
CA SER A 257 -5.69 9.51 21.71
C SER A 257 -4.88 9.39 20.43
N PHE A 258 -5.55 9.16 19.29
CA PHE A 258 -4.93 9.16 17.96
C PHE A 258 -4.15 10.45 17.70
N TYR A 259 -4.77 11.62 17.90
CA TYR A 259 -4.13 12.92 17.69
C TYR A 259 -2.89 13.12 18.57
N VAL A 260 -3.00 12.81 19.86
CA VAL A 260 -1.88 12.94 20.82
C VAL A 260 -0.72 12.00 20.44
N LEU A 261 -1.02 10.76 20.09
CA LEU A 261 -0.01 9.78 19.68
C LEU A 261 0.65 10.16 18.35
N LEU A 262 -0.13 10.66 17.39
CA LEU A 262 0.37 11.14 16.11
C LEU A 262 1.40 12.25 16.32
N HIS A 263 1.06 13.25 17.14
CA HIS A 263 1.96 14.37 17.42
C HIS A 263 3.21 13.95 18.19
N ARG A 264 3.13 12.94 19.06
CA ARG A 264 4.30 12.36 19.74
C ARG A 264 5.18 11.54 18.81
N GLY A 265 4.60 10.89 17.79
CA GLY A 265 5.31 10.12 16.78
C GLY A 265 6.12 11.00 15.82
N VAL A 266 5.58 12.16 15.43
CA VAL A 266 6.20 13.10 14.47
C VAL A 266 7.37 13.91 15.09
N LYS A 267 7.48 13.97 16.43
CA LYS A 267 8.51 14.76 17.14
C LYS A 267 9.85 14.04 17.36
N LYS A 268 10.14 12.95 16.65
CA LYS A 268 11.40 12.20 16.72
C LYS A 268 11.82 11.70 15.35
#